data_AF-A0AAD4GZK2-F1
#
_entry.id   AF-A0AAD4GZK2-F1
#
_cell.length_a   1.000
_cell.length_b   1.000
_cell.length_c   1.000
_cell.angle_alpha   90.00
_cell.angle_beta   90.00
_cell.angle_gamma   90.00
#
_symmetry.space_group_name_H-M   'P 1'
#
loop_
_entity.id
_entity.type
_entity.pdbx_description
1 polymer ?
#
loop_
_entity_poly.entity_id
_entity_poly.type
_entity_poly.pdbx_seq_one_letter_code
_entity_poly.pdbx_strand_id
1 'polypeptide(L)'
;MVILTLILPGLLAVVSNVFADGFPGDTDNSFAVEINEKLYPLRTSKTAFPLWSGVVTDASTSSSYRYVELDNEGAVVTSETFLRSLENAEASATLNEFFDRKTTITRLPTIKQVYKDIRPKSSPAFDDSQISTVHLTVDEADLDDMLGHPLEKRKLAAGFKFINANKVYSVDKVKLKVSGQFSRNYDKVSIGIEFNTAKGETFFNRPAIKLRAERTDPSVIREKLYTDILNSVGVSSIQGSYVRVYAN
;
A
#
# COMPACT_ATOMS: atom_id res chain seq x y z
N MET A 1 -19.49 27.30 18.87
CA MET A 1 -20.27 26.27 19.60
C MET A 1 -19.43 25.01 19.62
N VAL A 2 -18.71 24.77 20.72
CA VAL A 2 -17.79 23.63 20.87
C VAL A 2 -18.66 22.41 21.18
N ILE A 3 -18.70 21.44 20.28
CA ILE A 3 -19.36 20.16 20.54
C ILE A 3 -18.39 19.35 21.41
N LEU A 4 -18.69 19.32 22.70
CA LEU A 4 -18.00 18.48 23.68
C LEU A 4 -18.64 17.08 23.61
N THR A 5 -17.99 16.15 22.92
CA THR A 5 -18.46 14.76 22.85
C THR A 5 -18.20 14.08 24.19
N LEU A 6 -19.28 13.79 24.93
CA LEU A 6 -19.26 13.04 26.18
C LEU A 6 -18.82 11.59 25.87
N ILE A 7 -17.62 11.19 26.31
CA ILE A 7 -17.18 9.80 26.22
C ILE A 7 -17.83 9.03 27.37
N LEU A 8 -18.82 8.20 27.05
CA LEU A 8 -19.38 7.21 27.97
C LEU A 8 -18.30 6.14 28.22
N PRO A 9 -17.94 5.82 29.48
CA PRO A 9 -16.98 4.74 29.76
C PRO A 9 -17.71 3.41 29.57
N GLY A 10 -17.50 2.74 28.44
CA GLY A 10 -18.10 1.41 28.23
C GLY A 10 -18.19 0.86 26.81
N LEU A 11 -17.75 1.58 25.77
CA LEU A 11 -17.75 1.06 24.40
C LEU A 11 -16.38 1.30 23.77
N LEU A 12 -15.56 0.25 23.66
CA LEU A 12 -14.29 0.33 22.95
C LEU A 12 -14.62 0.34 21.44
N ALA A 13 -14.73 1.54 20.86
CA ALA A 13 -14.89 1.66 19.42
C ALA A 13 -13.55 1.37 18.74
N VAL A 14 -13.42 0.21 18.11
CA VAL A 14 -12.22 -0.13 17.33
C VAL A 14 -12.43 0.38 15.91
N VAL A 15 -11.48 1.17 15.41
CA VAL A 15 -11.48 1.60 14.00
C VAL A 15 -10.83 0.51 13.18
N SER A 16 -11.62 -0.18 12.36
CA SER A 16 -11.08 -1.17 11.43
C SER A 16 -10.72 -0.47 10.11
N ASN A 17 -9.45 -0.54 9.76
CA ASN A 17 -8.93 -0.12 8.46
C ASN A 17 -8.60 -1.38 7.66
N VAL A 18 -9.21 -1.49 6.49
CA VAL A 18 -9.00 -2.61 5.59
C VAL A 18 -8.54 -2.04 4.28
N PHE A 19 -7.38 -2.51 3.86
CA PHE A 19 -6.90 -2.31 2.52
C PHE A 19 -7.34 -3.52 1.69
N ALA A 20 -8.56 -3.51 1.21
CA ALA A 20 -9.08 -4.66 0.49
C ALA A 20 -8.89 -4.49 -1.01
N ASP A 21 -7.81 -5.08 -1.57
CA ASP A 21 -7.37 -5.14 -2.97
C ASP A 21 -7.63 -3.89 -3.86
N GLY A 22 -8.03 -2.76 -3.32
CA GLY A 22 -8.70 -1.70 -4.05
C GLY A 22 -9.94 -2.08 -4.85
N PHE A 23 -10.06 -3.28 -5.36
CA PHE A 23 -11.12 -3.66 -6.26
C PHE A 23 -11.85 -4.81 -5.59
N PRO A 24 -13.08 -4.59 -5.14
CA PRO A 24 -13.96 -5.73 -5.02
C PRO A 24 -14.01 -6.47 -6.37
N GLY A 25 -14.45 -7.72 -6.38
CA GLY A 25 -14.67 -8.49 -7.61
C GLY A 25 -15.60 -7.81 -8.61
N ASP A 26 -16.40 -6.84 -8.15
CA ASP A 26 -17.19 -5.91 -8.96
C ASP A 26 -17.03 -4.45 -8.49
N THR A 27 -17.20 -3.49 -9.39
CA THR A 27 -17.15 -2.05 -9.11
C THR A 27 -18.18 -1.57 -8.08
N ASP A 28 -19.31 -2.27 -7.93
CA ASP A 28 -20.40 -1.89 -7.01
C ASP A 28 -20.33 -2.57 -5.64
N ASN A 29 -19.42 -3.54 -5.49
CA ASN A 29 -19.25 -4.28 -4.24
C ASN A 29 -18.52 -3.43 -3.19
N SER A 30 -18.61 -3.87 -1.94
CA SER A 30 -18.00 -3.19 -0.79
C SER A 30 -17.37 -4.17 0.17
N PHE A 31 -16.69 -3.68 1.20
CA PHE A 31 -16.12 -4.54 2.24
C PHE A 31 -16.83 -4.36 3.57
N ALA A 32 -16.83 -5.42 4.38
CA ALA A 32 -17.23 -5.39 5.77
C ALA A 32 -16.24 -6.17 6.63
N VAL A 33 -16.28 -5.90 7.93
CA VAL A 33 -15.60 -6.70 8.95
C VAL A 33 -16.63 -7.58 9.62
N GLU A 34 -16.36 -8.88 9.70
CA GLU A 34 -17.16 -9.79 10.50
C GLU A 34 -16.49 -10.02 11.85
N ILE A 35 -17.22 -9.73 12.93
CA ILE A 35 -16.82 -9.97 14.32
C ILE A 35 -18.01 -10.60 15.03
N ASN A 36 -17.80 -11.75 15.68
CA ASN A 36 -18.84 -12.49 16.42
C ASN A 36 -20.14 -12.70 15.59
N GLU A 37 -19.99 -13.16 14.33
CA GLU A 37 -21.09 -13.40 13.37
C GLU A 37 -21.89 -12.14 12.97
N LYS A 38 -21.40 -10.95 13.34
CA LYS A 38 -22.00 -9.66 12.99
C LYS A 38 -21.13 -8.92 11.97
N LEU A 39 -21.78 -8.41 10.93
CA LEU A 39 -21.14 -7.64 9.87
C LEU A 39 -21.14 -6.13 10.20
N TYR A 40 -19.99 -5.51 10.03
CA TYR A 40 -19.78 -4.07 10.15
C TYR A 40 -19.32 -3.53 8.79
N PRO A 41 -20.20 -2.86 8.02
CA PRO A 41 -19.85 -2.31 6.71
C PRO A 41 -18.73 -1.28 6.81
N LEU A 42 -17.78 -1.37 5.89
CA LEU A 42 -16.71 -0.41 5.71
C LEU A 42 -17.07 0.54 4.57
N ARG A 43 -16.47 1.73 4.59
CA ARG A 43 -16.72 2.77 3.61
C ARG A 43 -15.40 3.25 3.01
N THR A 44 -15.46 3.64 1.75
CA THR A 44 -14.39 4.36 1.07
C THR A 44 -14.94 5.62 0.40
N SER A 45 -14.05 6.43 -0.15
CA SER A 45 -14.37 7.62 -0.94
C SER A 45 -13.39 7.70 -2.11
N LYS A 46 -13.67 8.52 -3.12
CA LYS A 46 -12.73 8.72 -4.25
C LYS A 46 -11.32 9.12 -3.79
N THR A 47 -11.21 9.87 -2.70
CA THR A 47 -9.92 10.31 -2.15
C THR A 47 -9.32 9.33 -1.15
N ALA A 48 -10.11 8.43 -0.56
CA ALA A 48 -9.64 7.40 0.37
C ALA A 48 -9.27 6.10 -0.34
N PHE A 49 -9.94 5.79 -1.46
CA PHE A 49 -9.70 4.63 -2.31
C PHE A 49 -8.20 4.45 -2.61
N PRO A 50 -7.65 3.25 -2.44
CA PRO A 50 -8.32 1.96 -2.22
C PRO A 50 -8.49 1.55 -0.75
N LEU A 51 -8.39 2.49 0.20
CA LEU A 51 -8.54 2.21 1.62
C LEU A 51 -10.02 2.24 2.03
N TRP A 52 -10.46 1.21 2.76
CA TRP A 52 -11.79 1.08 3.34
C TRP A 52 -11.70 1.16 4.86
N SER A 53 -12.62 1.88 5.50
CA SER A 53 -12.61 2.00 6.96
C SER A 53 -14.00 2.06 7.55
N GLY A 54 -14.11 1.65 8.81
CA GLY A 54 -15.36 1.65 9.55
C GLY A 54 -15.12 1.54 11.06
N VAL A 55 -16.16 1.84 11.82
CA VAL A 55 -16.13 1.80 13.29
C VAL A 55 -16.87 0.56 13.75
N VAL A 56 -16.22 -0.25 14.59
CA VAL A 56 -16.80 -1.43 15.21
C VAL A 56 -17.01 -1.16 16.69
N THR A 57 -18.24 -1.35 17.17
CA THR A 57 -18.63 -1.05 18.56
C THR A 57 -18.53 -2.24 19.50
N ASP A 58 -18.56 -3.47 18.98
CA ASP A 58 -18.65 -4.69 19.80
C ASP A 58 -17.35 -5.51 19.74
N ALA A 59 -16.23 -4.84 19.44
CA ALA A 59 -14.91 -5.44 19.39
C ALA A 59 -14.18 -5.27 20.72
N SER A 60 -13.51 -6.33 21.14
CA SER A 60 -12.49 -6.34 22.20
C SER A 60 -11.11 -6.61 21.61
N THR A 61 -10.05 -6.39 22.39
CA THR A 61 -8.68 -6.72 21.94
C THR A 61 -8.40 -8.22 21.84
N SER A 62 -9.29 -9.06 22.38
CA SER A 62 -9.30 -10.51 22.18
C SER A 62 -10.20 -10.97 21.04
N SER A 63 -10.94 -10.04 20.39
CA SER A 63 -11.85 -10.40 19.32
C SER A 63 -11.09 -10.90 18.10
N SER A 64 -11.57 -12.01 17.55
CA SER A 64 -11.15 -12.48 16.23
C SER A 64 -12.07 -11.88 15.18
N TYR A 65 -11.50 -11.51 14.04
CA TYR A 65 -12.25 -10.91 12.94
C TYR A 65 -11.78 -11.44 11.60
N ARG A 66 -12.59 -11.24 10.57
CA ARG A 66 -12.18 -11.42 9.18
C ARG A 66 -12.84 -10.38 8.30
N TYR A 67 -12.26 -10.15 7.15
CA TYR A 67 -12.88 -9.29 6.15
C TYR A 67 -13.76 -10.10 5.21
N VAL A 68 -14.83 -9.46 4.76
CA VAL A 68 -15.77 -10.02 3.80
C VAL A 68 -16.05 -9.01 2.71
N GLU A 69 -16.26 -9.50 1.50
CA GLU A 69 -16.76 -8.72 0.38
C GLU A 69 -18.28 -8.85 0.32
N LEU A 70 -18.95 -7.73 0.14
CA LEU A 70 -20.41 -7.62 0.04
C LEU A 70 -20.79 -7.15 -1.36
N ASP A 71 -21.89 -7.66 -1.90
CA ASP A 71 -22.51 -7.11 -3.11
C ASP A 71 -23.24 -5.78 -2.81
N ASN A 72 -23.83 -5.18 -3.85
CA ASN A 72 -24.62 -3.96 -3.78
C ASN A 72 -25.88 -4.10 -2.91
N GLU A 73 -26.41 -5.31 -2.73
CA GLU A 73 -27.52 -5.60 -1.81
C GLU A 73 -27.06 -5.86 -0.36
N GLY A 74 -25.75 -5.97 -0.12
CA GLY A 74 -25.14 -6.23 1.17
C GLY A 74 -25.05 -7.72 1.54
N ALA A 75 -25.25 -8.63 0.58
CA ALA A 75 -25.03 -10.05 0.79
C ALA A 75 -23.55 -10.41 0.60
N VAL A 76 -23.09 -11.43 1.33
CA VAL A 76 -21.68 -11.84 1.33
C VAL A 76 -21.34 -12.56 0.02
N VAL A 77 -20.42 -11.99 -0.74
CA VAL A 77 -19.87 -12.57 -1.99
C VAL A 77 -18.72 -13.51 -1.67
N THR A 78 -17.77 -13.04 -0.86
CA THR A 78 -16.60 -13.81 -0.44
C THR A 78 -16.18 -13.43 0.97
N SER A 79 -15.41 -14.31 1.62
CA SER A 79 -14.90 -14.12 2.97
C SER A 79 -13.50 -14.67 3.08
N GLU A 80 -12.65 -13.99 3.86
CA GLU A 80 -11.33 -14.55 4.17
C GLU A 80 -11.47 -15.91 4.87
N THR A 81 -10.62 -16.85 4.48
CA THR A 81 -10.63 -18.24 5.00
C THR A 81 -9.95 -18.37 6.37
N PHE A 82 -9.45 -17.27 6.92
CA PHE A 82 -8.72 -17.21 8.17
C PHE A 82 -9.25 -16.09 9.05
N LEU A 83 -9.05 -16.22 10.36
CA LEU A 83 -9.30 -15.17 11.33
C LEU A 83 -8.03 -14.38 11.62
N ARG A 84 -8.22 -13.11 11.93
CA ARG A 84 -7.22 -12.12 12.32
C ARG A 84 -7.44 -11.73 13.77
N SER A 85 -6.41 -11.14 14.37
CA SER A 85 -6.45 -10.57 15.72
C SER A 85 -5.81 -9.18 15.70
N LEU A 86 -6.18 -8.33 16.65
CA LEU A 86 -5.49 -7.06 16.83
C LEU A 86 -4.02 -7.29 17.22
N GLU A 87 -3.15 -6.33 16.91
CA GLU A 87 -1.70 -6.47 17.13
C GLU A 87 -1.36 -6.67 18.61
N ASN A 88 -2.09 -6.00 19.51
CA ASN A 88 -1.89 -6.09 20.95
C ASN A 88 -3.13 -5.65 21.75
N ALA A 89 -3.06 -5.82 23.07
CA ALA A 89 -4.16 -5.54 24.01
C ALA A 89 -4.53 -4.05 24.14
N GLU A 90 -3.71 -3.14 23.63
CA GLU A 90 -3.92 -1.68 23.67
C GLU A 90 -4.35 -1.11 22.31
N ALA A 91 -4.41 -1.96 21.27
CA ALA A 91 -4.76 -1.53 19.93
C ALA A 91 -6.21 -1.03 19.86
N SER A 92 -6.37 0.21 19.40
CA SER A 92 -7.66 0.85 19.12
C SER A 92 -8.03 0.82 17.63
N ALA A 93 -7.14 0.31 16.78
CA ALA A 93 -7.35 0.15 15.36
C ALA A 93 -6.58 -1.05 14.79
N THR A 94 -7.04 -1.57 13.65
CA THR A 94 -6.25 -2.51 12.83
C THR A 94 -5.15 -1.76 12.09
N LEU A 95 -4.15 -2.51 11.61
CA LEU A 95 -3.19 -2.01 10.61
C LEU A 95 -3.94 -1.70 9.30
N ASN A 96 -3.27 -1.08 8.33
CA ASN A 96 -3.74 -1.08 6.94
C ASN A 96 -3.49 -2.47 6.36
N GLU A 97 -4.47 -3.35 6.50
CA GLU A 97 -4.33 -4.78 6.18
C GLU A 97 -4.80 -5.11 4.78
N PHE A 98 -4.02 -5.93 4.05
CA PHE A 98 -4.39 -6.35 2.70
C PHE A 98 -5.43 -7.49 2.75
N PHE A 99 -6.57 -7.36 2.05
CA PHE A 99 -7.62 -8.40 1.99
C PHE A 99 -7.10 -9.72 1.41
N ASP A 100 -7.51 -10.82 2.01
CA ASP A 100 -7.06 -12.18 1.69
C ASP A 100 -5.53 -12.38 1.87
N ARG A 101 -4.90 -11.51 2.68
CA ARG A 101 -3.50 -11.67 3.10
C ARG A 101 -3.40 -11.77 4.61
N LYS A 102 -3.27 -13.00 5.10
CA LYS A 102 -3.18 -13.32 6.54
C LYS A 102 -2.10 -12.55 7.30
N THR A 103 -0.96 -12.28 6.68
CA THR A 103 0.18 -11.64 7.36
C THR A 103 0.50 -10.28 6.76
N THR A 104 0.23 -9.22 7.53
CA THR A 104 0.54 -7.83 7.16
C THR A 104 2.03 -7.54 7.32
N ILE A 105 2.62 -7.91 8.46
CA ILE A 105 4.03 -7.67 8.80
C ILE A 105 4.76 -9.01 8.98
N THR A 106 5.90 -9.18 8.30
CA THR A 106 6.80 -10.33 8.39
C THR A 106 8.24 -9.84 8.42
N ARG A 107 8.96 -10.12 9.50
CA ARG A 107 10.38 -9.73 9.61
C ARG A 107 11.26 -10.79 8.96
N LEU A 108 11.98 -10.39 7.91
CA LEU A 108 12.99 -11.21 7.28
C LEU A 108 14.32 -11.15 8.05
N PRO A 109 15.16 -12.21 7.99
CA PRO A 109 16.52 -12.14 8.47
C PRO A 109 17.29 -10.98 7.82
N THR A 110 18.02 -10.21 8.62
CA THR A 110 18.81 -9.09 8.11
C THR A 110 20.24 -9.53 7.79
N ILE A 111 20.82 -8.90 6.77
CA ILE A 111 22.25 -9.07 6.49
C ILE A 111 23.02 -8.31 7.58
N LYS A 112 23.95 -9.00 8.24
CA LYS A 112 24.76 -8.39 9.31
C LYS A 112 25.53 -7.19 8.76
N GLN A 113 25.41 -6.04 9.42
CA GLN A 113 26.19 -4.86 9.09
C GLN A 113 27.68 -5.11 9.39
N VAL A 114 28.55 -4.92 8.40
CA VAL A 114 30.01 -5.14 8.52
C VAL A 114 30.74 -3.82 8.79
N TYR A 115 30.39 -2.76 8.05
CA TYR A 115 30.97 -1.42 8.21
C TYR A 115 29.91 -0.43 8.67
N LYS A 116 30.29 0.76 9.13
CA LYS A 116 29.32 1.77 9.57
C LYS A 116 28.29 2.06 8.46
N ASP A 117 27.00 1.97 8.79
CA ASP A 117 25.94 2.38 7.88
C ASP A 117 25.99 3.92 7.72
N ILE A 118 26.24 4.37 6.49
CA ILE A 118 26.34 5.78 6.13
C ILE A 118 25.06 6.30 5.45
N ARG A 119 24.02 5.47 5.33
CA ARG A 119 22.76 5.87 4.72
C ARG A 119 22.02 6.89 5.58
N PRO A 120 21.11 7.69 4.97
CA PRO A 120 20.18 8.53 5.71
C PRO A 120 19.32 7.71 6.69
N LYS A 121 18.66 8.42 7.62
CA LYS A 121 17.68 7.83 8.54
C LYS A 121 16.69 6.93 7.81
N SER A 122 16.28 5.86 8.49
CA SER A 122 15.27 4.91 8.00
C SER A 122 14.03 5.64 7.50
N SER A 123 13.50 5.17 6.37
CA SER A 123 12.34 5.75 5.70
C SER A 123 11.24 4.70 5.59
N PRO A 124 9.97 5.06 5.85
CA PRO A 124 8.84 4.15 5.68
C PRO A 124 8.67 3.59 4.27
N ALA A 125 9.32 4.20 3.26
CA ALA A 125 9.34 3.70 1.89
C ALA A 125 10.10 2.38 1.73
N PHE A 126 11.08 2.10 2.60
CA PHE A 126 11.97 0.93 2.49
C PHE A 126 11.86 -0.01 3.70
N ASP A 127 10.65 -0.11 4.25
CA ASP A 127 10.35 -1.08 5.29
C ASP A 127 10.15 -2.46 4.66
N ASP A 128 11.18 -3.30 4.76
CA ASP A 128 11.18 -4.66 4.22
C ASP A 128 10.35 -5.65 5.04
N SER A 129 9.78 -5.22 6.18
CA SER A 129 8.90 -6.08 6.98
C SER A 129 7.51 -6.24 6.38
N GLN A 130 7.22 -5.53 5.28
CA GLN A 130 5.88 -5.47 4.69
C GLN A 130 5.98 -5.21 3.19
N ILE A 131 4.92 -5.55 2.47
CA ILE A 131 4.79 -5.22 1.05
C ILE A 131 3.78 -4.07 0.98
N SER A 132 4.28 -2.88 0.67
CA SER A 132 3.44 -1.68 0.53
C SER A 132 2.68 -1.70 -0.78
N THR A 133 1.60 -0.91 -0.88
CA THR A 133 0.82 -0.73 -2.10
C THR A 133 1.00 0.68 -2.62
N VAL A 134 1.25 0.79 -3.92
CA VAL A 134 1.19 2.03 -4.69
C VAL A 134 -0.07 1.98 -5.56
N HIS A 135 -0.95 2.95 -5.37
CA HIS A 135 -2.11 3.16 -6.21
C HIS A 135 -1.93 4.43 -7.05
N LEU A 136 -2.13 4.31 -8.35
CA LEU A 136 -1.97 5.38 -9.32
C LEU A 136 -3.33 5.68 -9.94
N THR A 137 -3.75 6.93 -9.92
CA THR A 137 -5.00 7.33 -10.59
C THR A 137 -4.63 8.11 -11.83
N VAL A 138 -4.89 7.54 -13.00
CA VAL A 138 -4.51 8.09 -14.31
C VAL A 138 -5.74 8.10 -15.21
N ASP A 139 -5.77 8.97 -16.21
CA ASP A 139 -6.73 8.83 -17.30
C ASP A 139 -6.47 7.51 -18.04
N GLU A 140 -7.52 6.68 -18.17
CA GLU A 140 -7.41 5.31 -18.69
C GLU A 140 -6.95 5.28 -20.15
N ALA A 141 -7.47 6.19 -20.98
CA ALA A 141 -7.08 6.28 -22.39
C ALA A 141 -5.62 6.72 -22.55
N ASP A 142 -5.17 7.68 -21.74
CA ASP A 142 -3.77 8.10 -21.71
C ASP A 142 -2.84 6.99 -21.22
N LEU A 143 -3.26 6.22 -20.20
CA LEU A 143 -2.48 5.11 -19.67
C LEU A 143 -2.35 3.99 -20.71
N ASP A 144 -3.45 3.57 -21.32
CA ASP A 144 -3.49 2.53 -22.35
C ASP A 144 -2.62 2.91 -23.55
N ASP A 145 -2.71 4.16 -24.01
CA ASP A 145 -1.85 4.66 -25.07
C ASP A 145 -0.36 4.62 -24.66
N MET A 146 -0.03 5.04 -23.44
CA MET A 146 1.36 5.00 -22.97
C MET A 146 1.89 3.57 -22.83
N LEU A 147 1.07 2.62 -22.40
CA LEU A 147 1.44 1.21 -22.28
C LEU A 147 1.49 0.50 -23.64
N GLY A 148 0.64 0.88 -24.59
CA GLY A 148 0.67 0.42 -25.98
C GLY A 148 1.84 0.99 -26.79
N HIS A 149 2.34 2.17 -26.40
CA HIS A 149 3.47 2.84 -27.04
C HIS A 149 4.61 3.10 -26.04
N PRO A 150 5.16 2.06 -25.39
CA PRO A 150 6.06 2.23 -24.26
C PRO A 150 7.41 2.84 -24.63
N LEU A 151 7.77 2.85 -25.93
CA LEU A 151 8.98 3.47 -26.48
C LEU A 151 8.86 4.99 -26.63
N GLU A 152 7.65 5.52 -26.66
CA GLU A 152 7.40 6.94 -26.70
C GLU A 152 7.63 7.51 -25.30
N LYS A 153 8.52 8.50 -25.18
CA LYS A 153 8.95 9.05 -23.87
C LYS A 153 7.92 10.05 -23.33
N ARG A 154 6.65 9.63 -23.26
CA ARG A 154 5.53 10.43 -22.79
C ARG A 154 5.58 10.60 -21.26
N LYS A 155 4.97 11.69 -20.78
CA LYS A 155 4.77 11.94 -19.35
C LYS A 155 3.28 12.21 -19.11
N LEU A 156 2.69 11.46 -18.21
CA LEU A 156 1.28 11.59 -17.81
C LEU A 156 1.18 12.26 -16.44
N ALA A 157 0.09 12.96 -16.19
CA ALA A 157 -0.27 13.39 -14.85
C ALA A 157 -1.02 12.25 -14.15
N ALA A 158 -0.65 11.95 -12.91
CA ALA A 158 -1.28 10.88 -12.14
C ALA A 158 -1.49 11.31 -10.69
N GLY A 159 -2.56 10.86 -10.05
CA GLY A 159 -2.66 10.78 -8.60
C GLY A 159 -1.75 9.65 -8.08
N PHE A 160 -1.09 9.88 -6.95
CA PHE A 160 -0.20 8.90 -6.32
C PHE A 160 -0.61 8.67 -4.88
N LYS A 161 -0.80 7.41 -4.52
CA LYS A 161 -1.02 6.99 -3.13
C LYS A 161 -0.12 5.82 -2.78
N PHE A 162 0.56 5.94 -1.64
CA PHE A 162 1.39 4.92 -1.04
C PHE A 162 0.79 4.50 0.29
N ILE A 163 0.57 3.21 0.47
CA ILE A 163 -0.05 2.62 1.66
C ILE A 163 0.86 1.52 2.17
N ASN A 164 1.26 1.65 3.42
CA ASN A 164 1.86 0.58 4.19
C ASN A 164 1.01 0.34 5.45
N ALA A 165 1.34 -0.67 6.26
CA ALA A 165 0.59 -1.08 7.45
C ALA A 165 0.26 0.08 8.41
N ASN A 166 1.10 1.11 8.49
CA ASN A 166 1.00 2.16 9.49
C ASN A 166 0.84 3.57 8.88
N LYS A 167 0.92 3.70 7.56
CA LYS A 167 1.04 4.99 6.89
C LYS A 167 0.38 4.99 5.54
N VAL A 168 -0.42 6.03 5.33
CA VAL A 168 -0.96 6.44 4.04
C VAL A 168 -0.29 7.75 3.66
N TYR A 169 0.22 7.84 2.44
CA TYR A 169 0.82 9.03 1.86
C TYR A 169 0.22 9.26 0.48
N SER A 170 -0.31 10.45 0.23
CA SER A 170 -0.99 10.76 -1.04
C SER A 170 -0.51 12.09 -1.61
N VAL A 171 -0.43 12.15 -2.94
CA VAL A 171 -0.11 13.35 -3.73
C VAL A 171 -1.05 13.39 -4.94
N ASP A 172 -1.75 14.50 -5.12
CA ASP A 172 -2.80 14.60 -6.14
C ASP A 172 -2.25 14.60 -7.57
N LYS A 173 -1.03 15.10 -7.78
CA LYS A 173 -0.45 15.23 -9.12
C LYS A 173 1.06 14.97 -9.15
N VAL A 174 1.42 13.77 -9.56
CA VAL A 174 2.78 13.37 -9.94
C VAL A 174 2.91 13.27 -11.46
N LYS A 175 4.14 13.24 -11.96
CA LYS A 175 4.42 12.93 -13.37
C LYS A 175 4.84 11.47 -13.49
N LEU A 176 4.07 10.70 -14.24
CA LEU A 176 4.30 9.30 -14.52
C LEU A 176 4.94 9.13 -15.90
N LYS A 177 5.91 8.24 -16.04
CA LYS A 177 6.57 7.93 -17.33
C LYS A 177 7.03 6.49 -17.40
N VAL A 178 7.04 5.90 -18.58
CA VAL A 178 7.76 4.63 -18.81
C VAL A 178 9.27 4.87 -18.66
N SER A 179 9.96 3.95 -17.99
CA SER A 179 11.35 4.08 -17.57
C SER A 179 12.23 2.90 -17.99
N GLY A 180 13.53 3.18 -18.10
CA GLY A 180 14.55 2.24 -18.56
C GLY A 180 14.77 2.30 -20.07
N GLN A 181 15.73 1.53 -20.56
CA GLN A 181 16.09 1.47 -21.98
C GLN A 181 15.51 0.19 -22.59
N PHE A 182 16.04 -0.96 -22.16
CA PHE A 182 15.61 -2.27 -22.66
C PHE A 182 14.32 -2.76 -21.99
N SER A 183 14.06 -2.35 -20.75
CA SER A 183 12.88 -2.75 -19.99
C SER A 183 11.54 -2.31 -20.58
N ARG A 184 11.58 -1.44 -21.59
CA ARG A 184 10.39 -0.94 -22.32
C ARG A 184 9.88 -1.94 -23.35
N ASN A 185 10.66 -2.95 -23.69
CA ASN A 185 10.32 -3.98 -24.68
C ASN A 185 9.59 -5.19 -24.06
N TYR A 186 9.25 -5.13 -22.77
CA TYR A 186 8.55 -6.20 -22.06
C TYR A 186 7.12 -5.80 -21.74
N ASP A 187 6.23 -6.80 -21.68
CA ASP A 187 4.82 -6.61 -21.31
C ASP A 187 4.67 -5.87 -19.97
N LYS A 188 5.51 -6.22 -18.98
CA LYS A 188 5.59 -5.50 -17.71
C LYS A 188 6.68 -4.44 -17.78
N VAL A 189 6.28 -3.21 -18.05
CA VAL A 189 7.19 -2.06 -18.11
C VAL A 189 7.56 -1.51 -16.73
N SER A 190 8.74 -0.90 -16.63
CA SER A 190 9.13 -0.14 -15.43
C SER A 190 8.59 1.28 -15.51
N ILE A 191 8.14 1.83 -14.40
CA ILE A 191 7.52 3.16 -14.33
C ILE A 191 8.37 4.09 -13.46
N GLY A 192 8.60 5.30 -13.94
CA GLY A 192 9.20 6.39 -13.17
C GLY A 192 8.12 7.35 -12.69
N ILE A 193 8.24 7.78 -11.44
CA ILE A 193 7.33 8.76 -10.82
C ILE A 193 8.16 9.95 -10.36
N GLU A 194 7.83 11.14 -10.85
CA GLU A 194 8.47 12.41 -10.48
C GLU A 194 7.47 13.27 -9.69
N PHE A 195 7.89 13.71 -8.50
CA PHE A 195 7.12 14.58 -7.62
C PHE A 195 7.40 16.05 -7.92
N ASN A 196 6.46 16.94 -7.59
CA ASN A 196 6.64 18.37 -7.84
C ASN A 196 7.44 19.05 -6.72
N THR A 197 8.76 19.01 -6.84
CA THR A 197 9.67 19.65 -5.87
C THR A 197 9.49 21.17 -5.78
N ALA A 198 9.03 21.84 -6.84
CA ALA A 198 8.74 23.27 -6.81
C ALA A 198 7.57 23.63 -5.90
N LYS A 199 6.68 22.66 -5.61
CA LYS A 199 5.61 22.77 -4.62
C LYS A 199 5.99 22.19 -3.24
N GLY A 200 7.23 21.75 -3.06
CA GLY A 200 7.68 21.06 -1.86
C GLY A 200 7.20 19.59 -1.74
N GLU A 201 6.56 19.05 -2.78
CA GLU A 201 6.07 17.67 -2.79
C GLU A 201 7.26 16.71 -2.98
N THR A 202 7.49 15.81 -2.01
CA THR A 202 8.50 14.75 -2.10
C THR A 202 8.01 13.48 -1.43
N PHE A 203 8.40 12.34 -1.98
CA PHE A 203 8.12 11.05 -1.37
C PHE A 203 9.19 10.70 -0.34
N PHE A 204 8.92 10.99 0.93
CA PHE A 204 9.87 10.78 2.03
C PHE A 204 11.27 11.36 1.70
N ASN A 205 11.31 12.65 1.34
CA ASN A 205 12.50 13.39 0.92
C ASN A 205 13.12 12.93 -0.42
N ARG A 206 12.36 12.21 -1.26
CA ARG A 206 12.81 11.83 -2.61
C ARG A 206 12.02 12.59 -3.67
N PRO A 207 12.69 13.24 -4.63
CA PRO A 207 12.04 13.98 -5.71
C PRO A 207 11.47 13.06 -6.79
N ALA A 208 11.98 11.84 -6.90
CA ALA A 208 11.53 10.84 -7.85
C ALA A 208 11.79 9.43 -7.32
N ILE A 209 10.97 8.49 -7.76
CA ILE A 209 11.14 7.05 -7.53
C ILE A 209 10.99 6.28 -8.84
N LYS A 210 11.51 5.04 -8.85
CA LYS A 210 11.36 4.12 -9.97
C LYS A 210 10.77 2.81 -9.48
N LEU A 211 9.62 2.45 -10.04
CA LEU A 211 8.98 1.16 -9.91
C LEU A 211 9.59 0.25 -10.99
N ARG A 212 10.41 -0.71 -10.58
CA ARG A 212 11.07 -1.62 -11.51
C ARG A 212 10.24 -2.88 -11.68
N ALA A 213 10.12 -3.35 -12.92
CA ALA A 213 9.39 -4.57 -13.24
C ALA A 213 10.20 -5.85 -13.01
N GLU A 214 11.54 -5.75 -12.95
CA GLU A 214 12.46 -6.88 -12.76
C GLU A 214 12.23 -8.07 -13.71
N ARG A 215 11.71 -7.82 -14.92
CA ARG A 215 11.25 -8.89 -15.83
C ARG A 215 12.33 -9.90 -16.22
N THR A 216 13.60 -9.46 -16.27
CA THR A 216 14.77 -10.27 -16.61
C THR A 216 15.30 -11.11 -15.46
N ASP A 217 14.85 -10.87 -14.23
CA ASP A 217 15.24 -11.62 -13.05
C ASP A 217 14.09 -12.56 -12.62
N PRO A 218 14.14 -13.86 -12.96
CA PRO A 218 13.12 -14.83 -12.54
C PRO A 218 12.93 -14.90 -11.02
N SER A 219 13.95 -14.53 -10.26
CA SER A 219 13.93 -14.56 -8.79
C SER A 219 13.44 -13.27 -8.18
N VAL A 220 13.38 -12.17 -8.94
CA VAL A 220 13.06 -10.80 -8.50
C VAL A 220 13.86 -10.28 -7.28
N ILE A 221 14.86 -11.02 -6.79
CA ILE A 221 15.62 -10.69 -5.58
C ILE A 221 17.05 -10.22 -5.84
N ARG A 222 17.59 -10.34 -7.06
CA ARG A 222 19.02 -10.11 -7.31
C ARG A 222 19.41 -8.66 -7.05
N GLU A 223 18.65 -7.69 -7.58
CA GLU A 223 18.92 -6.27 -7.37
C GLU A 223 18.83 -5.91 -5.88
N LYS A 224 17.74 -6.33 -5.21
CA LYS A 224 17.53 -6.08 -3.77
C LYS A 224 18.68 -6.63 -2.93
N LEU A 225 18.99 -7.92 -3.10
CA LEU A 225 20.05 -8.59 -2.36
C LEU A 225 21.42 -7.94 -2.58
N TYR A 226 21.73 -7.58 -3.83
CA TYR A 226 22.98 -6.89 -4.15
C TYR A 226 23.09 -5.53 -3.45
N THR A 227 22.02 -4.73 -3.49
CA THR A 227 21.99 -3.43 -2.81
C THR A 227 22.06 -3.57 -1.28
N ASP A 228 21.42 -4.58 -0.70
CA ASP A 228 21.47 -4.83 0.74
C ASP A 228 22.87 -5.25 1.18
N ILE A 229 23.56 -6.09 0.39
CA ILE A 229 24.95 -6.47 0.65
C ILE A 229 25.86 -5.24 0.59
N LEU A 230 25.75 -4.41 -0.46
CA LEU A 230 26.54 -3.18 -0.59
C LEU A 230 26.32 -2.25 0.61
N ASN A 231 25.07 -2.06 1.02
CA ASN A 231 24.72 -1.26 2.19
C ASN A 231 25.27 -1.86 3.49
N SER A 232 25.24 -3.19 3.64
CA SER A 232 25.81 -3.91 4.79
C SER A 232 27.33 -3.75 4.88
N VAL A 233 28.03 -3.71 3.74
CA VAL A 233 29.49 -3.46 3.70
C VAL A 233 29.85 -1.96 3.70
N GLY A 234 28.91 -1.07 4.00
CA GLY A 234 29.15 0.36 4.16
C GLY A 234 29.35 1.13 2.86
N VAL A 235 29.06 0.52 1.70
CA VAL A 235 29.05 1.20 0.41
C VAL A 235 27.70 1.90 0.25
N SER A 236 27.72 3.22 0.02
CA SER A 236 26.50 3.98 -0.25
C SER A 236 25.88 3.48 -1.55
N SER A 237 24.74 2.79 -1.45
CA SER A 237 23.98 2.30 -2.60
C SER A 237 22.51 2.71 -2.48
N ILE A 238 21.75 2.41 -3.53
CA ILE A 238 20.31 2.67 -3.53
C ILE A 238 19.61 1.79 -2.48
N GLN A 239 18.41 2.23 -2.08
CA GLN A 239 17.48 1.41 -1.32
C GLN A 239 16.31 1.03 -2.23
N GLY A 240 15.82 -0.19 -2.07
CA GLY A 240 14.63 -0.69 -2.75
C GLY A 240 13.80 -1.50 -1.76
N SER A 241 12.52 -1.65 -2.04
CA SER A 241 11.56 -2.48 -1.30
C SER A 241 10.55 -3.03 -2.29
N TYR A 242 9.90 -4.13 -1.94
CA TYR A 242 8.85 -4.70 -2.76
C TYR A 242 7.54 -3.94 -2.56
N VAL A 243 6.89 -3.62 -3.67
CA VAL A 243 5.61 -2.92 -3.66
C VAL A 243 4.65 -3.57 -4.65
N ARG A 244 3.36 -3.57 -4.32
CA ARG A 244 2.28 -3.81 -5.27
C ARG A 244 1.94 -2.50 -5.97
N VAL A 245 1.62 -2.56 -7.25
CA VAL A 245 1.30 -1.38 -8.04
C VAL A 245 -0.02 -1.64 -8.72
N TYR A 246 -0.96 -0.72 -8.53
CA TYR A 246 -2.25 -0.67 -9.20
C TYR A 246 -2.36 0.68 -9.90
N ALA A 247 -3.00 0.70 -11.06
CA ALA A 247 -3.35 1.92 -11.77
C ALA A 247 -4.83 1.88 -12.13
N ASN A 248 -5.46 3.07 -12.10
CA ASN A 248 -6.87 3.39 -12.32
C ASN A 248 -7.68 3.29 -11.03
#